data_AF-A0A4Y4XME0-F1
#
_entry.id   AF-A0A4Y4XME0-F1
#
_cell.length_a   1.000
_cell.length_b   1.000
_cell.length_c   1.000
_cell.angle_alpha   90.00
_cell.angle_beta   90.00
_cell.angle_gamma   90.00
#
_symmetry.space_group_name_H-M   'P 1'
#
loop_
_entity.id
_entity.type
_entity.pdbx_description
1 polymer ?
#
loop_
_entity_poly.entity_id
_entity_poly.type
_entity_poly.pdbx_seq_one_letter_code
_entity_poly.pdbx_strand_id
1 'polypeptide(L)' 'ISNKGSFYFDDKEISFENLKHKVSTLAKDTPIVLQGDKKSNLDNFIKVVDLLQTNNLKQLYILVEDKKNQKN' A
#
# COMPACT_ATOMS: atom_id res chain seq x y z
N ILE A 1 1.37 -4.29 -1.09
CA ILE A 1 0.50 -5.26 -0.38
C ILE A 1 0.73 -6.63 -0.98
N SER A 2 0.97 -7.65 -0.16
CA SER A 2 1.14 -9.04 -0.65
C SER A 2 -0.18 -9.81 -0.73
N ASN A 3 -0.16 -10.94 -1.45
CA ASN A 3 -1.28 -11.88 -1.54
C ASN A 3 -1.71 -12.47 -0.18
N LYS A 4 -0.80 -12.55 0.81
CA LYS A 4 -1.08 -13.01 2.18
C LYS A 4 -1.66 -11.91 3.08
N GLY A 5 -1.79 -10.68 2.57
CA GLY A 5 -2.26 -9.53 3.34
C GLY A 5 -1.19 -8.83 4.18
N SER A 6 0.07 -9.23 4.09
CA SER A 6 1.18 -8.47 4.69
C SER A 6 1.35 -7.12 4.00
N PHE A 7 1.62 -6.10 4.82
CA PHE A 7 1.95 -4.74 4.39
C PHE A 7 3.46 -4.54 4.36
N TYR A 8 3.92 -3.74 3.41
CA TYR A 8 5.33 -3.42 3.23
C TYR A 8 5.45 -1.90 3.06
N PHE A 9 6.48 -1.32 3.68
CA PHE A 9 6.85 0.08 3.54
C PHE A 9 8.36 0.14 3.32
N ASP A 10 8.81 0.71 2.19
CA ASP A 10 10.21 0.67 1.73
C ASP A 10 10.80 -0.75 1.78
N ASP A 11 10.11 -1.72 1.17
CA ASP A 11 10.47 -3.15 1.13
C ASP A 11 10.57 -3.86 2.49
N LYS A 12 10.26 -3.19 3.60
CA LYS A 12 10.22 -3.78 4.93
C LYS A 12 8.79 -4.16 5.29
N GLU A 13 8.60 -5.42 5.69
CA GLU A 13 7.31 -5.86 6.23
C GLU A 13 6.99 -5.06 7.50
N ILE A 14 5.76 -4.57 7.57
CA ILE A 14 5.28 -3.71 8.65
C ILE A 14 3.88 -4.15 9.06
N SER A 15 3.59 -4.06 10.36
CA SER A 15 2.22 -4.27 10.84
C SER A 15 1.31 -3.13 10.38
N PHE A 16 0.01 -3.39 10.30
CA PHE A 16 -0.95 -2.36 9.93
C PHE A 16 -0.95 -1.19 10.93
N GLU A 17 -0.78 -1.45 12.23
CA GLU A 17 -0.69 -0.39 13.24
C GLU A 17 0.53 0.52 13.04
N ASN A 18 1.70 -0.07 12.79
CA ASN A 18 2.91 0.70 12.52
C ASN A 18 2.80 1.48 11.19
N LEU A 19 2.09 0.91 10.20
CA LEU A 19 1.77 1.63 8.96
C LEU A 19 0.90 2.86 9.25
N LYS A 20 -0.13 2.76 10.10
CA LYS A 20 -0.94 3.93 10.51
C LYS A 20 -0.09 5.01 11.14
N HIS A 21 0.80 4.64 12.07
CA HIS A 21 1.70 5.59 12.71
C HIS A 21 2.59 6.29 11.68
N LYS A 22 3.24 5.54 10.78
CA LYS A 22 4.04 6.14 9.71
C LYS A 22 3.23 7.08 8.82
N VAL A 23 2.06 6.64 8.36
CA VAL A 23 1.19 7.43 7.49
C VAL A 23 0.79 8.74 8.17
N SER A 24 0.49 8.72 9.46
CA SER A 24 0.14 9.92 10.23
C SER A 24 1.27 10.93 10.37
N THR A 25 2.52 10.50 10.19
CA THR A 25 3.71 11.37 10.20
C THR A 25 4.12 11.90 8.83
N LEU A 26 3.49 11.42 7.74
CA LEU A 26 3.81 11.88 6.39
C LEU A 26 3.21 13.26 6.12
N ALA A 27 3.92 14.07 5.35
CA ALA A 27 3.40 15.34 4.86
C ALA A 27 2.26 15.09 3.84
N LYS A 28 1.23 15.94 3.82
CA LYS A 28 0.01 15.73 3.01
C LYS A 28 0.25 15.72 1.50
N ASP A 29 1.34 16.35 1.09
CA ASP A 29 1.88 16.48 -0.25
C ASP A 29 2.84 15.34 -0.62
N THR A 30 3.08 14.38 0.29
CA THR A 30 3.91 13.21 -0.01
C THR A 30 3.21 12.33 -1.05
N PRO A 31 3.84 12.06 -2.21
CA PRO A 31 3.30 11.11 -3.17
C PRO A 31 3.41 9.69 -2.61
N ILE A 32 2.28 8.99 -2.56
CA ILE A 32 2.18 7.62 -2.08
C ILE A 32 1.99 6.69 -3.27
N VAL A 33 2.86 5.69 -3.38
CA VAL A 33 2.72 4.62 -4.37
C VAL A 33 2.21 3.37 -3.69
N LEU A 34 0.97 3.01 -3.96
CA LEU A 34 0.36 1.78 -3.49
C LEU A 34 0.56 0.67 -4.52
N GLN A 35 1.48 -0.24 -4.22
CA GLN A 35 1.75 -1.42 -5.05
C GLN A 35 0.91 -2.60 -4.57
N GLY A 36 0.19 -3.24 -5.49
CA GLY A 36 -0.57 -4.46 -5.23
C GLY A 36 -0.46 -5.46 -6.38
N ASP A 37 -0.48 -6.74 -6.06
CA ASP A 37 -0.68 -7.82 -7.04
C ASP A 37 -2.19 -7.92 -7.38
N LYS A 38 -2.56 -8.29 -8.62
CA LYS A 38 -3.93 -8.67 -9.00
C LYS A 38 -4.57 -9.71 -8.09
N LYS A 39 -3.76 -10.57 -7.46
CA LYS A 39 -4.22 -11.59 -6.49
C LYS A 39 -4.29 -11.09 -5.05
N SER A 40 -3.88 -9.85 -4.79
CA SER A 40 -3.99 -9.27 -3.45
C SER A 40 -5.45 -9.12 -3.08
N ASN A 41 -5.79 -9.40 -1.83
CA ASN A 41 -7.17 -9.26 -1.36
C ASN A 41 -7.60 -7.78 -1.49
N LEU A 42 -8.68 -7.54 -2.25
CA LEU A 42 -9.33 -6.25 -2.44
C LEU A 42 -9.62 -5.56 -1.09
N ASP A 43 -9.96 -6.34 -0.05
CA ASP A 43 -10.22 -5.82 1.29
C ASP A 43 -9.01 -5.08 1.88
N ASN A 44 -7.81 -5.61 1.67
CA ASN A 44 -6.58 -4.97 2.17
C ASN A 44 -6.26 -3.70 1.38
N PHE A 45 -6.62 -3.67 0.11
CA PHE A 45 -6.48 -2.49 -0.72
C PHE A 45 -7.42 -1.37 -0.23
N ILE A 46 -8.71 -1.66 -0.06
CA ILE A 46 -9.70 -0.72 0.48
C ILE A 46 -9.24 -0.16 1.83
N LYS A 47 -8.77 -1.02 2.74
CA LYS A 47 -8.27 -0.60 4.07
C LYS A 47 -7.12 0.42 4.00
N VAL A 48 -6.19 0.26 3.05
CA VAL A 48 -5.06 1.18 2.91
C VAL A 48 -5.51 2.48 2.24
N VAL A 49 -6.38 2.42 1.24
CA VAL A 49 -6.94 3.62 0.61
C VAL A 49 -7.70 4.47 1.64
N ASP A 50 -8.54 3.86 2.45
CA ASP A 50 -9.28 4.53 3.52
C ASP A 50 -8.35 5.19 4.55
N LEU A 51 -7.28 4.48 4.95
CA LEU A 51 -6.25 5.03 5.82
C LEU A 51 -5.58 6.28 5.24
N LEU A 52 -5.20 6.26 3.96
CA LEU A 52 -4.56 7.39 3.29
C LEU A 52 -5.51 8.58 3.13
N GLN A 53 -6.77 8.31 2.78
CA GLN A 53 -7.81 9.33 2.65
C GLN A 53 -8.10 10.02 3.99
N THR A 54 -8.19 9.25 5.08
CA THR A 54 -8.38 9.77 6.45
C THR A 54 -7.23 10.69 6.87
N ASN A 55 -6.01 10.46 6.37
CA ASN A 55 -4.85 11.30 6.65
C ASN A 55 -4.66 12.45 5.63
N ASN A 56 -5.66 12.72 4.78
CA ASN A 56 -5.63 13.75 3.75
C ASN A 56 -4.44 13.65 2.77
N LEU A 57 -3.92 12.44 2.54
CA LEU A 57 -2.90 12.19 1.53
C LEU A 57 -3.57 12.12 0.17
N LYS A 58 -3.41 13.19 -0.62
CA LYS A 58 -4.15 13.37 -1.89
C LYS A 58 -3.42 12.79 -3.10
N GLN A 59 -2.11 12.61 -3.00
CA GLN A 59 -1.28 12.13 -4.11
C GLN A 59 -1.10 10.63 -4.01
N LEU A 60 -2.09 9.87 -4.48
CA LEU A 60 -2.06 8.40 -4.49
C LEU A 60 -1.89 7.88 -5.93
N TYR A 61 -0.85 7.09 -6.13
CA TYR A 61 -0.60 6.34 -7.36
C TYR A 61 -0.78 4.86 -7.08
N ILE A 62 -1.53 4.16 -7.92
CA ILE A 62 -1.79 2.73 -7.78
C ILE A 62 -1.04 2.01 -8.88
N LEU A 63 -0.12 1.13 -8.47
CA LEU A 63 0.58 0.23 -9.37
C LEU A 63 0.05 -1.18 -9.15
N VAL A 64 -0.57 -1.74 -10.18
CA VAL A 64 -1.01 -3.13 -10.18
C VAL A 64 -0.03 -3.93 -11.02
N GLU A 65 0.77 -4.75 -10.37
CA GLU A 65 1.66 -5.67 -11.07
C GLU A 65 0.93 -6.99 -11.30
N ASP A 66 0.81 -7.37 -12.57
CA ASP A 66 0.46 -8.74 -12.93
C ASP A 66 1.78 -9.52 -12.90
N LYS A 67 2.02 -10.33 -11.86
CA LYS A 67 3.17 -11.26 -11.84
C LYS A 67 2.97 -12.36 -12.90
N LYS A 68 2.94 -11.99 -14.18
CA LYS A 68 3.22 -12.92 -15.28
C LYS A 68 4.72 -13.19 -15.24
N ASN A 69 5.06 -14.32 -14.65
CA ASN A 69 6.33 -15.04 -14.79
C ASN A 69 7.23 -14.50 -15.92
N GLN A 70 8.23 -13.68 -15.58
CA GLN A 70 9.47 -13.66 -16.36
C GLN A 70 10.20 -14.96 -16.05
N LYS A 71 9.81 -16.03 -16.74
CA LYS A 71 10.67 -17.21 -16.90
C LYS A 71 11.54 -16.91 -18.12
N ASN A 72 12.77 -16.48 -17.86
CA ASN A 72 13.88 -16.69 -18.79
C ASN A 72 14.21 -18.17 -18.85
#